data_AF-A0A2E4CBU1-F1
#
_entry.id   AF-A0A2E4CBU1-F1
#
_cell.length_a   1.000
_cell.length_b   1.000
_cell.length_c   1.000
_cell.angle_alpha   90.00
_cell.angle_beta   90.00
_cell.angle_gamma   90.00
#
_symmetry.space_group_name_H-M   'P 1'
#
loop_
_entity.id
_entity.type
_entity.pdbx_description
1 polymer ?
#
loop_
_entity_poly.entity_id
_entity_poly.type
_entity_poly.pdbx_seq_one_letter_code
_entity_poly.pdbx_strand_id
1 'polypeptide(L)'
;KFSLDATDILVLDRLSDGWGEPPEGIWPVTRKQALIRLHEFIDTGLPKFGTYEDAMLTSEWKLSHSCLSSSLNLGLLHPLEVVTAAEQAYLEGVAPLNSVEGFIRQILGWREYIWGLYWLWMPDYEVSNFFNAGEAVPPVLLGNAETKMRCVSSAMKHLQDHGYTHHIERLMIFGNLALTAGINPQAMTEWMSASFVDSAHWVMVPNVVGMALYADGGSMSTKPYASGGAYINRMSDSCKACTFDPKKRTGDDACPYTTLYWDFLDRNRDRLSSNHRLSLQYGNLNRLDDMDQIREKAMDVRKRLATGEL
;
A
#
# COMPACT_ATOMS: atom_id res chain seq x y z
N LYS A 1 23.10 -6.05 5.71
CA LYS A 1 22.83 -5.18 6.88
C LYS A 1 24.07 -4.34 7.13
N PHE A 2 23.89 -3.09 7.56
CA PHE A 2 24.96 -2.16 7.91
C PHE A 2 25.10 -2.08 9.42
N SER A 3 26.31 -1.80 9.93
CA SER A 3 26.49 -1.56 11.36
C SER A 3 25.80 -0.26 11.76
N LEU A 4 25.13 -0.28 12.92
CA LEU A 4 24.61 0.94 13.55
C LEU A 4 25.77 1.85 14.00
N ASP A 5 25.56 3.15 13.92
CA ASP A 5 26.52 4.16 14.33
C ASP A 5 26.12 4.91 15.61
N ALA A 6 26.92 5.92 15.99
CA ALA A 6 26.68 6.69 17.21
C ALA A 6 25.40 7.54 17.15
N THR A 7 24.94 7.95 15.96
CA THR A 7 23.68 8.67 15.79
C THR A 7 22.49 7.74 15.96
N ASP A 8 22.57 6.52 15.42
CA ASP A 8 21.53 5.50 15.65
C ASP A 8 21.33 5.24 17.15
N ILE A 9 22.43 5.03 17.89
CA ILE A 9 22.40 4.79 19.34
C ILE A 9 21.80 6.01 20.07
N LEU A 10 22.23 7.22 19.73
CA LEU A 10 21.72 8.45 20.35
C LEU A 10 20.20 8.63 20.13
N VAL A 11 19.71 8.29 18.93
CA VAL A 11 18.28 8.38 18.61
C VAL A 11 17.49 7.33 19.41
N LEU A 12 17.99 6.09 19.50
CA LEU A 12 17.36 5.04 20.29
C LEU A 12 17.33 5.36 21.78
N ASP A 13 18.38 5.97 22.33
CA ASP A 13 18.42 6.39 23.74
C ASP A 13 17.40 7.50 24.05
N ARG A 14 16.98 8.28 23.04
CA ARG A 14 16.02 9.38 23.20
C ARG A 14 14.57 8.98 22.91
N LEU A 15 14.35 7.98 22.06
CA LEU A 15 13.03 7.47 21.71
C LEU A 15 12.64 6.35 22.68
N SER A 16 12.02 6.71 23.80
CA SER A 16 11.64 5.75 24.84
C SER A 16 10.39 4.90 24.51
N ASP A 17 9.58 5.31 23.54
CA ASP A 17 8.25 4.75 23.25
C ASP A 17 7.87 4.75 21.75
N GLY A 18 8.85 4.54 20.87
CA GLY A 18 8.61 4.42 19.43
C GLY A 18 7.85 3.14 19.04
N TRP A 19 6.95 3.22 18.06
CA TRP A 19 6.31 2.05 17.46
C TRP A 19 7.21 1.39 16.42
N GLY A 20 7.28 0.06 16.42
CA GLY A 20 8.10 -0.75 15.50
C GLY A 20 9.27 -1.46 16.18
N GLU A 21 9.89 -2.41 15.46
CA GLU A 21 11.08 -3.10 15.95
C GLU A 21 12.33 -2.19 15.87
N PRO A 22 13.32 -2.38 16.78
CA PRO A 22 14.58 -1.64 16.72
C PRO A 22 15.31 -1.82 15.36
N PRO A 23 16.03 -0.78 14.88
CA PRO A 23 16.71 -0.84 13.59
C PRO A 23 17.84 -1.87 13.63
N GLU A 24 17.86 -2.78 12.65
CA GLU A 24 18.92 -3.79 12.51
C GLU A 24 19.89 -3.47 11.35
N GLY A 25 20.00 -2.19 10.98
CA GLY A 25 20.86 -1.75 9.87
C GLY A 25 20.39 -2.23 8.49
N ILE A 26 19.08 -2.33 8.29
CA ILE A 26 18.49 -2.71 6.99
C ILE A 26 18.61 -1.57 5.97
N TRP A 27 18.45 -0.33 6.43
CA TRP A 27 18.34 0.87 5.61
C TRP A 27 19.69 1.59 5.47
N PRO A 28 20.07 2.05 4.25
CA PRO A 28 21.25 2.88 4.08
C PRO A 28 21.13 4.24 4.78
N VAL A 29 22.15 4.61 5.56
CA VAL A 29 22.29 5.95 6.18
C VAL A 29 23.39 6.80 5.53
N THR A 30 24.15 6.21 4.60
CA THR A 30 25.16 6.92 3.80
C THR A 30 25.00 6.65 2.31
N ARG A 31 25.49 7.57 1.47
CA ARG A 31 25.54 7.39 0.01
C ARG A 31 26.27 6.09 -0.39
N LYS A 32 27.37 5.75 0.28
CA LYS A 32 28.12 4.52 0.01
C LYS A 32 27.26 3.27 0.23
N GLN A 33 26.52 3.22 1.33
CA GLN A 33 25.61 2.11 1.63
C GLN A 33 24.44 2.05 0.63
N ALA A 34 23.93 3.21 0.20
CA ALA A 34 22.84 3.27 -0.77
C ALA A 34 23.27 2.75 -2.15
N LEU A 35 24.50 3.07 -2.59
CA LEU A 35 25.08 2.51 -3.81
C LEU A 35 25.30 0.99 -3.72
N ILE A 36 25.70 0.47 -2.56
CA ILE A 36 25.77 -0.99 -2.33
C ILE A 36 24.39 -1.61 -2.55
N ARG A 37 23.34 -1.05 -1.94
CA ARG A 37 21.98 -1.58 -2.09
C ARG A 37 21.45 -1.47 -3.52
N LEU A 38 21.81 -0.41 -4.24
CA LEU A 38 21.48 -0.27 -5.67
C LEU A 38 22.11 -1.43 -6.46
N HIS A 39 23.41 -1.66 -6.34
CA HIS A 39 24.08 -2.75 -7.07
C HIS A 39 23.52 -4.13 -6.67
N GLU A 40 23.30 -4.39 -5.38
CA GLU A 40 22.65 -5.62 -4.91
C GLU A 40 21.28 -5.84 -5.59
N PHE A 41 20.47 -4.77 -5.72
CA PHE A 41 19.19 -4.85 -6.40
C PHE A 41 19.35 -5.12 -7.90
N ILE A 42 20.25 -4.41 -8.59
CA ILE A 42 20.50 -4.62 -10.01
C ILE A 42 20.90 -6.08 -10.30
N ASP A 43 21.79 -6.64 -9.48
CA ASP A 43 22.33 -8.00 -9.68
C ASP A 43 21.31 -9.10 -9.35
N THR A 44 20.44 -8.87 -8.35
CA THR A 44 19.63 -9.95 -7.77
C THR A 44 18.12 -9.75 -7.84
N GLY A 45 17.64 -8.52 -7.68
CA GLY A 45 16.22 -8.18 -7.62
C GLY A 45 15.64 -7.81 -8.99
N LEU A 46 16.35 -6.95 -9.73
CA LEU A 46 15.90 -6.42 -11.01
C LEU A 46 15.50 -7.50 -12.01
N PRO A 47 16.21 -8.64 -12.18
CA PRO A 47 15.79 -9.67 -13.14
C PRO A 47 14.37 -10.19 -12.92
N LYS A 48 13.90 -10.20 -11.67
CA LYS A 48 12.60 -10.74 -11.25
C LYS A 48 11.56 -9.67 -10.91
N PHE A 49 11.94 -8.39 -10.96
CA PHE A 49 11.09 -7.27 -10.54
C PHE A 49 9.70 -7.32 -11.19
N GLY A 50 9.63 -7.33 -12.53
CA GLY A 50 8.36 -7.27 -13.24
C GLY A 50 7.50 -8.53 -13.09
N THR A 51 8.12 -9.69 -12.84
CA THR A 51 7.40 -10.97 -12.65
C THR A 51 6.63 -10.99 -11.34
N TYR A 52 7.17 -10.37 -10.29
CA TYR A 52 6.62 -10.44 -8.94
C TYR A 52 6.14 -9.09 -8.39
N GLU A 53 6.00 -8.07 -9.24
CA GLU A 53 5.69 -6.68 -8.84
C GLU A 53 4.43 -6.57 -7.96
N ASP A 54 3.41 -7.39 -8.24
CA ASP A 54 2.13 -7.40 -7.53
C ASP A 54 1.92 -8.63 -6.62
N ALA A 55 2.94 -9.49 -6.46
CA ALA A 55 2.84 -10.68 -5.63
C ALA A 55 3.08 -10.35 -4.15
N MET A 56 2.34 -11.00 -3.26
CA MET A 56 2.48 -10.87 -1.80
C MET A 56 2.72 -12.24 -1.19
N LEU A 57 3.68 -12.36 -0.28
CA LEU A 57 3.98 -13.60 0.43
C LEU A 57 4.11 -13.33 1.92
N THR A 58 3.44 -14.11 2.76
CA THR A 58 3.52 -13.94 4.21
C THR A 58 4.93 -14.18 4.77
N SER A 59 5.78 -14.92 4.07
CA SER A 59 7.15 -15.21 4.51
C SER A 59 8.22 -14.28 3.91
N GLU A 60 7.86 -13.38 3.00
CA GLU A 60 8.82 -12.57 2.25
C GLU A 60 8.31 -11.14 2.10
N TRP A 61 8.93 -10.22 2.84
CA TRP A 61 8.45 -8.85 3.05
C TRP A 61 8.80 -7.88 1.91
N LYS A 62 9.79 -8.19 1.06
CA LYS A 62 10.20 -7.31 -0.05
C LYS A 62 10.20 -7.96 -1.41
N LEU A 63 10.17 -9.29 -1.50
CA LEU A 63 10.29 -10.05 -2.74
C LEU A 63 11.46 -9.51 -3.60
N SER A 64 11.15 -9.06 -4.82
CA SER A 64 12.10 -8.52 -5.79
C SER A 64 12.09 -6.98 -5.84
N HIS A 65 11.56 -6.30 -4.82
CA HIS A 65 11.60 -4.84 -4.73
C HIS A 65 12.97 -4.32 -4.28
N SER A 66 13.31 -3.11 -4.74
CA SER A 66 14.64 -2.52 -4.57
C SER A 66 14.92 -2.00 -3.16
N CYS A 67 13.87 -1.63 -2.42
CA CYS A 67 13.98 -0.97 -1.12
C CYS A 67 14.87 0.30 -1.15
N LEU A 68 14.87 1.03 -2.29
CA LEU A 68 15.67 2.24 -2.50
C LEU A 68 14.91 3.55 -2.23
N SER A 69 13.60 3.48 -1.93
CA SER A 69 12.73 4.65 -1.79
C SER A 69 13.20 5.63 -0.72
N SER A 70 13.63 5.17 0.45
CA SER A 70 14.19 6.03 1.50
C SER A 70 15.48 6.72 1.03
N SER A 71 16.38 5.98 0.38
CA SER A 71 17.62 6.53 -0.18
C SER A 71 17.37 7.57 -1.28
N LEU A 72 16.35 7.36 -2.12
CA LEU A 72 15.92 8.31 -3.14
C LEU A 72 15.30 9.58 -2.52
N ASN A 73 14.47 9.43 -1.49
CA ASN A 73 13.73 10.56 -0.91
C ASN A 73 14.59 11.41 0.03
N LEU A 74 15.64 10.84 0.63
CA LEU A 74 16.66 11.55 1.39
C LEU A 74 17.78 12.15 0.53
N GLY A 75 17.82 11.84 -0.78
CA GLY A 75 18.87 12.31 -1.69
C GLY A 75 20.22 11.57 -1.56
N LEU A 76 20.25 10.41 -0.91
CA LEU A 76 21.44 9.54 -0.91
C LEU A 76 21.72 8.95 -2.29
N LEU A 77 20.65 8.73 -3.08
CA LEU A 77 20.69 8.37 -4.49
C LEU A 77 19.93 9.39 -5.32
N HIS A 78 20.49 9.74 -6.48
CA HIS A 78 19.82 10.52 -7.50
C HIS A 78 18.89 9.59 -8.33
N PRO A 79 17.66 10.01 -8.70
CA PRO A 79 16.77 9.15 -9.48
C PRO A 79 17.36 8.69 -10.81
N LEU A 80 18.07 9.59 -11.52
CA LEU A 80 18.66 9.28 -12.82
C LEU A 80 19.78 8.23 -12.75
N GLU A 81 20.63 8.22 -11.70
CA GLU A 81 21.67 7.18 -11.59
C GLU A 81 21.06 5.78 -11.37
N VAL A 82 19.92 5.70 -10.69
CA VAL A 82 19.17 4.44 -10.50
C VAL A 82 18.54 3.97 -11.81
N VAL A 83 17.93 4.89 -12.57
CA VAL A 83 17.36 4.61 -13.90
C VAL A 83 18.44 4.14 -14.87
N THR A 84 19.56 4.87 -14.96
CA THR A 84 20.68 4.51 -15.85
C THR A 84 21.30 3.17 -15.47
N ALA A 85 21.43 2.84 -14.17
CA ALA A 85 21.92 1.52 -13.75
C ALA A 85 20.99 0.38 -14.20
N ALA A 86 19.67 0.56 -14.12
CA ALA A 86 18.70 -0.43 -14.58
C ALA A 86 18.71 -0.58 -16.12
N GLU A 87 18.79 0.53 -16.85
CA GLU A 87 18.92 0.52 -18.32
C GLU A 87 20.19 -0.22 -18.75
N GLN A 88 21.32 0.07 -18.12
CA GLN A 88 22.59 -0.59 -18.43
C GLN A 88 22.52 -2.11 -18.19
N ALA A 89 21.88 -2.54 -17.10
CA ALA A 89 21.66 -3.96 -16.81
C ALA A 89 20.84 -4.66 -17.91
N TYR A 90 19.89 -3.97 -18.54
CA TYR A 90 19.19 -4.50 -19.71
C TYR A 90 20.12 -4.62 -20.93
N LEU A 91 20.90 -3.57 -21.23
CA LEU A 91 21.82 -3.56 -22.37
C LEU A 91 22.91 -4.64 -22.27
N GLU A 92 23.29 -5.01 -21.05
CA GLU A 92 24.24 -6.09 -20.74
C GLU A 92 23.60 -7.48 -20.67
N GLY A 93 22.27 -7.57 -20.79
CA GLY A 93 21.53 -8.83 -20.75
C GLY A 93 21.32 -9.43 -19.35
N VAL A 94 21.50 -8.64 -18.29
CA VAL A 94 21.33 -9.07 -16.88
C VAL A 94 19.84 -9.25 -16.53
N ALA A 95 18.97 -8.37 -17.03
CA ALA A 95 17.54 -8.36 -16.70
C ALA A 95 16.66 -8.24 -17.95
N PRO A 96 15.46 -8.87 -17.97
CA PRO A 96 14.55 -8.79 -19.10
C PRO A 96 13.88 -7.41 -19.19
N LEU A 97 13.49 -7.03 -20.41
CA LEU A 97 12.91 -5.72 -20.70
C LEU A 97 11.70 -5.37 -19.81
N ASN A 98 10.80 -6.33 -19.55
CA ASN A 98 9.60 -6.07 -18.73
C ASN A 98 9.96 -5.67 -17.29
N SER A 99 11.01 -6.25 -16.72
CA SER A 99 11.46 -5.91 -15.38
C SER A 99 12.17 -4.56 -15.35
N VAL A 100 13.01 -4.27 -16.37
CA VAL A 100 13.74 -3.00 -16.45
C VAL A 100 12.81 -1.83 -16.75
N GLU A 101 11.95 -1.93 -17.76
CA GLU A 101 10.94 -0.91 -18.05
C GLU A 101 10.01 -0.72 -16.86
N GLY A 102 9.53 -1.82 -16.25
CA GLY A 102 8.65 -1.76 -15.10
C GLY A 102 9.27 -0.98 -13.94
N PHE A 103 10.54 -1.27 -13.62
CA PHE A 103 11.27 -0.57 -12.57
C PHE A 103 11.50 0.92 -12.90
N ILE A 104 11.98 1.22 -14.11
CA ILE A 104 12.20 2.60 -14.59
C ILE A 104 10.90 3.40 -14.55
N ARG A 105 9.77 2.81 -14.95
CA ARG A 105 8.44 3.45 -14.94
C ARG A 105 7.98 3.85 -13.53
N GLN A 106 8.37 3.13 -12.50
CA GLN A 106 8.04 3.54 -11.12
C GLN A 106 8.79 4.81 -10.71
N ILE A 107 10.02 5.00 -11.21
CA ILE A 107 10.88 6.14 -10.86
C ILE A 107 10.62 7.31 -11.82
N LEU A 108 10.94 7.14 -13.11
CA LEU A 108 10.81 8.20 -14.10
C LEU A 108 9.35 8.55 -14.42
N GLY A 109 8.43 7.59 -14.24
CA GLY A 109 7.00 7.79 -14.40
C GLY A 109 6.36 8.23 -13.09
N TRP A 110 5.99 7.27 -12.23
CA TRP A 110 5.14 7.54 -11.06
C TRP A 110 5.75 8.52 -10.06
N ARG A 111 7.02 8.36 -9.67
CA ARG A 111 7.65 9.26 -8.69
C ARG A 111 7.69 10.71 -9.19
N GLU A 112 8.12 10.94 -10.43
CA GLU A 112 8.16 12.29 -11.02
C GLU A 112 6.76 12.85 -11.29
N TYR A 113 5.80 12.01 -11.71
CA TYR A 113 4.40 12.41 -11.87
C TYR A 113 3.82 12.91 -10.54
N ILE A 114 4.02 12.16 -9.47
CA ILE A 114 3.57 12.52 -8.12
C ILE A 114 4.22 13.82 -7.62
N TRP A 115 5.52 14.00 -7.87
CA TRP A 115 6.21 15.25 -7.56
C TRP A 115 5.54 16.44 -8.26
N GLY A 116 5.23 16.32 -9.55
CA GLY A 116 4.53 17.36 -10.31
C GLY A 116 3.12 17.64 -9.78
N LEU A 117 2.34 16.59 -9.50
CA LEU A 117 0.98 16.72 -8.97
C LEU A 117 0.94 17.42 -7.61
N TYR A 118 1.87 17.09 -6.73
CA TYR A 118 1.98 17.71 -5.42
C TYR A 118 2.09 19.23 -5.53
N TRP A 119 3.01 19.73 -6.37
CA TRP A 119 3.17 21.17 -6.55
C TRP A 119 2.03 21.83 -7.34
N LEU A 120 1.31 21.08 -8.16
CA LEU A 120 0.21 21.59 -8.96
C LEU A 120 -1.08 21.77 -8.16
N TRP A 121 -1.37 20.89 -7.19
CA TRP A 121 -2.68 20.82 -6.53
C TRP A 121 -2.68 21.21 -5.05
N MET A 122 -1.52 21.28 -4.39
CA MET A 122 -1.45 21.67 -2.98
C MET A 122 -1.66 23.19 -2.80
N PRO A 123 -2.23 23.64 -1.66
CA PRO A 123 -2.60 22.85 -0.48
C PRO A 123 -3.98 22.18 -0.53
N ASP A 124 -4.87 22.62 -1.44
CA ASP A 124 -6.27 22.19 -1.45
C ASP A 124 -6.45 20.68 -1.64
N TYR A 125 -5.50 20.04 -2.32
CA TYR A 125 -5.50 18.61 -2.54
C TYR A 125 -5.46 17.78 -1.24
N GLU A 126 -4.76 18.26 -0.20
CA GLU A 126 -4.57 17.55 1.06
C GLU A 126 -5.89 17.25 1.79
N VAL A 127 -6.84 18.16 1.67
CA VAL A 127 -8.14 18.09 2.35
C VAL A 127 -9.22 17.40 1.49
N SER A 128 -8.84 16.83 0.35
CA SER A 128 -9.79 16.13 -0.53
C SER A 128 -10.43 14.95 0.18
N ASN A 129 -11.76 14.84 0.05
CA ASN A 129 -12.55 13.77 0.66
C ASN A 129 -13.81 13.49 -0.18
N PHE A 130 -13.60 13.05 -1.42
CA PHE A 130 -14.67 12.85 -2.39
C PHE A 130 -15.83 12.03 -1.82
N PHE A 131 -15.58 10.92 -1.13
CA PHE A 131 -16.64 10.08 -0.57
C PHE A 131 -17.25 10.56 0.76
N ASN A 132 -16.77 11.69 1.31
CA ASN A 132 -17.11 12.14 2.66
C ASN A 132 -16.87 11.04 3.72
N ALA A 133 -15.73 10.36 3.60
CA ALA A 133 -15.28 9.30 4.48
C ALA A 133 -14.83 9.87 5.84
N GLY A 134 -15.24 9.23 6.94
CA GLY A 134 -15.08 9.77 8.29
C GLY A 134 -14.73 8.75 9.37
N GLU A 135 -14.58 7.46 9.02
CA GLU A 135 -14.19 6.44 9.99
C GLU A 135 -12.75 6.68 10.45
N ALA A 136 -12.46 6.38 11.72
CA ALA A 136 -11.11 6.46 12.27
C ALA A 136 -10.20 5.35 11.69
N VAL A 137 -8.88 5.53 11.80
CA VAL A 137 -7.91 4.46 11.51
C VAL A 137 -8.14 3.31 12.51
N PRO A 138 -8.40 2.07 12.07
CA PRO A 138 -8.69 0.94 12.93
C PRO A 138 -7.55 0.66 13.94
N PRO A 139 -7.87 0.23 15.18
CA PRO A 139 -6.88 -0.08 16.21
C PRO A 139 -5.80 -1.08 15.77
N VAL A 140 -6.13 -2.03 14.89
CA VAL A 140 -5.15 -2.99 14.34
C VAL A 140 -4.02 -2.30 13.57
N LEU A 141 -4.31 -1.23 12.82
CA LEU A 141 -3.28 -0.49 12.08
C LEU A 141 -2.42 0.38 13.02
N LEU A 142 -2.98 0.76 14.17
CA LEU A 142 -2.29 1.49 15.24
C LEU A 142 -1.46 0.58 16.17
N GLY A 143 -1.45 -0.74 15.94
CA GLY A 143 -0.80 -1.71 16.81
C GLY A 143 -1.53 -1.95 18.15
N ASN A 144 -2.77 -1.48 18.28
CA ASN A 144 -3.57 -1.55 19.50
C ASN A 144 -4.53 -2.75 19.55
N ALA A 145 -4.56 -3.57 18.50
CA ALA A 145 -5.39 -4.77 18.42
C ALA A 145 -4.76 -5.83 17.49
N GLU A 146 -5.06 -7.11 17.76
CA GLU A 146 -4.78 -8.19 16.83
C GLU A 146 -5.91 -8.33 15.80
N THR A 147 -5.65 -9.03 14.69
CA THR A 147 -6.70 -9.33 13.70
C THR A 147 -6.64 -10.76 13.17
N LYS A 148 -7.81 -11.32 12.86
CA LYS A 148 -7.94 -12.61 12.16
C LYS A 148 -7.82 -12.46 10.64
N MET A 149 -7.81 -11.24 10.11
CA MET A 149 -7.50 -10.98 8.70
C MET A 149 -6.01 -11.23 8.46
N ARG A 150 -5.67 -12.44 8.02
CA ARG A 150 -4.28 -12.85 7.88
C ARG A 150 -3.46 -11.97 6.94
N CYS A 151 -4.05 -11.45 5.86
CA CYS A 151 -3.38 -10.50 4.98
C CYS A 151 -3.01 -9.18 5.69
N VAL A 152 -3.89 -8.66 6.54
CA VAL A 152 -3.63 -7.44 7.33
C VAL A 152 -2.60 -7.72 8.42
N SER A 153 -2.75 -8.83 9.15
CA SER A 153 -1.77 -9.24 10.18
C SER A 153 -0.36 -9.43 9.58
N SER A 154 -0.26 -10.07 8.40
CA SER A 154 1.01 -10.25 7.68
C SER A 154 1.64 -8.92 7.26
N ALA A 155 0.87 -8.03 6.63
CA ALA A 155 1.36 -6.73 6.19
C ALA A 155 1.75 -5.84 7.39
N MET A 156 1.00 -5.90 8.50
CA MET A 156 1.34 -5.21 9.73
C MET A 156 2.63 -5.75 10.35
N LYS A 157 2.87 -7.07 10.28
CA LYS A 157 4.14 -7.66 10.74
C LYS A 157 5.32 -7.16 9.90
N HIS A 158 5.19 -7.14 8.57
CA HIS A 158 6.21 -6.56 7.69
C HIS A 158 6.49 -5.08 8.04
N LEU A 159 5.43 -4.30 8.26
CA LEU A 159 5.53 -2.89 8.61
C LEU A 159 6.19 -2.69 9.98
N GLN A 160 5.82 -3.48 10.99
CA GLN A 160 6.40 -3.41 12.33
C GLN A 160 7.89 -3.77 12.32
N ASP A 161 8.27 -4.83 11.60
CA ASP A 161 9.64 -5.34 11.58
C ASP A 161 10.60 -4.46 10.78
N HIS A 162 10.10 -3.72 9.79
CA HIS A 162 10.95 -3.07 8.80
C HIS A 162 10.66 -1.59 8.60
N GLY A 163 9.57 -1.06 9.14
CA GLY A 163 9.04 0.26 8.79
C GLY A 163 8.71 0.35 7.29
N TYR A 164 8.44 -0.79 6.64
CA TYR A 164 8.26 -0.88 5.20
C TYR A 164 7.34 -2.04 4.82
N THR A 165 6.47 -1.75 3.86
CA THR A 165 5.83 -2.74 3.00
C THR A 165 6.00 -2.33 1.55
N HIS A 166 5.95 -3.31 0.64
CA HIS A 166 6.06 -3.01 -0.78
C HIS A 166 4.75 -2.44 -1.34
N HIS A 167 4.79 -1.90 -2.57
CA HIS A 167 3.73 -1.05 -3.11
C HIS A 167 2.33 -1.69 -3.04
N ILE A 168 2.21 -2.96 -3.44
CA ILE A 168 0.89 -3.61 -3.52
C ILE A 168 0.29 -3.92 -2.15
N GLU A 169 1.10 -4.09 -1.09
CA GLU A 169 0.59 -4.18 0.29
C GLU A 169 0.00 -2.82 0.73
N ARG A 170 0.71 -1.71 0.44
CA ARG A 170 0.19 -0.36 0.73
C ARG A 170 -1.12 -0.09 0.01
N LEU A 171 -1.19 -0.42 -1.28
CA LEU A 171 -2.34 -0.13 -2.12
C LEU A 171 -3.52 -1.09 -1.86
N MET A 172 -3.27 -2.40 -1.90
CA MET A 172 -4.33 -3.41 -1.98
C MET A 172 -4.66 -4.10 -0.65
N ILE A 173 -3.85 -3.90 0.38
CA ILE A 173 -4.17 -4.29 1.76
C ILE A 173 -4.62 -3.04 2.52
N PHE A 174 -3.70 -2.14 2.86
CA PHE A 174 -4.03 -0.98 3.71
C PHE A 174 -4.96 0.02 3.00
N GLY A 175 -4.61 0.44 1.78
CA GLY A 175 -5.39 1.39 0.98
C GLY A 175 -6.77 0.86 0.63
N ASN A 176 -6.88 -0.36 0.11
CA ASN A 176 -8.15 -0.99 -0.23
C ASN A 176 -9.06 -1.19 1.00
N LEU A 177 -8.51 -1.59 2.16
CA LEU A 177 -9.28 -1.66 3.40
C LEU A 177 -9.79 -0.28 3.79
N ALA A 178 -8.93 0.73 3.78
CA ALA A 178 -9.28 2.10 4.15
C ALA A 178 -10.35 2.70 3.23
N LEU A 179 -10.18 2.56 1.92
CA LEU A 179 -11.12 2.98 0.90
C LEU A 179 -12.50 2.32 1.10
N THR A 180 -12.51 0.98 1.20
CA THR A 180 -13.77 0.22 1.25
C THR A 180 -14.43 0.25 2.63
N ALA A 181 -13.70 0.52 3.71
CA ALA A 181 -14.26 0.78 5.03
C ALA A 181 -14.75 2.23 5.22
N GLY A 182 -14.26 3.19 4.42
CA GLY A 182 -14.62 4.61 4.56
C GLY A 182 -13.81 5.34 5.62
N ILE A 183 -12.53 4.99 5.77
CA ILE A 183 -11.58 5.66 6.65
C ILE A 183 -11.31 7.08 6.14
N ASN A 184 -11.23 8.03 7.08
CA ASN A 184 -10.88 9.41 6.79
C ASN A 184 -9.51 9.51 6.05
N PRO A 185 -9.44 10.15 4.87
CA PRO A 185 -8.21 10.19 4.08
C PRO A 185 -7.05 10.89 4.77
N GLN A 186 -7.32 11.95 5.54
CA GLN A 186 -6.29 12.70 6.25
C GLN A 186 -5.69 11.87 7.38
N ALA A 187 -6.52 11.22 8.20
CA ALA A 187 -6.06 10.32 9.26
C ALA A 187 -5.25 9.14 8.71
N MET A 188 -5.68 8.58 7.57
CA MET A 188 -4.92 7.51 6.90
C MET A 188 -3.59 8.01 6.34
N THR A 189 -3.54 9.24 5.82
CA THR A 189 -2.31 9.87 5.32
C THR A 189 -1.33 10.14 6.45
N GLU A 190 -1.80 10.62 7.60
CA GLU A 190 -1.00 10.82 8.80
C GLU A 190 -0.41 9.50 9.31
N TRP A 191 -1.24 8.45 9.42
CA TRP A 191 -0.78 7.12 9.81
C TRP A 191 0.29 6.58 8.85
N MET A 192 0.05 6.57 7.54
CA MET A 192 1.05 6.12 6.58
C MET A 192 2.32 7.00 6.60
N SER A 193 2.19 8.31 6.83
CA SER A 193 3.36 9.19 6.96
C SER A 193 4.21 8.83 8.17
N ALA A 194 3.59 8.47 9.29
CA ALA A 194 4.28 8.11 10.52
C ALA A 194 4.89 6.69 10.47
N SER A 195 4.30 5.75 9.71
CA SER A 195 4.70 4.34 9.76
C SER A 195 5.78 3.91 8.77
N PHE A 196 6.08 4.69 7.73
CA PHE A 196 6.93 4.26 6.62
C PHE A 196 8.27 5.00 6.55
N VAL A 197 9.39 4.26 6.46
CA VAL A 197 10.76 4.82 6.41
C VAL A 197 11.06 5.68 5.19
N ASP A 198 10.24 5.60 4.15
CA ASP A 198 10.38 6.36 2.91
C ASP A 198 9.36 7.49 2.78
N SER A 199 8.66 7.82 3.88
CA SER A 199 7.67 8.88 3.88
C SER A 199 8.29 10.26 3.70
N ALA A 200 7.62 11.06 2.89
CA ALA A 200 7.77 12.50 2.81
C ALA A 200 6.43 13.07 2.35
N HIS A 201 6.10 14.29 2.78
CA HIS A 201 4.79 14.88 2.51
C HIS A 201 4.41 14.84 1.02
N TRP A 202 5.36 15.21 0.15
CA TRP A 202 5.16 15.28 -1.29
C TRP A 202 4.84 13.96 -1.96
N VAL A 203 5.33 12.83 -1.42
CA VAL A 203 5.12 11.51 -1.99
C VAL A 203 3.95 10.79 -1.32
N MET A 204 3.73 11.03 -0.03
CA MET A 204 2.68 10.35 0.73
C MET A 204 1.30 10.90 0.39
N VAL A 205 1.11 12.22 0.41
CA VAL A 205 -0.20 12.85 0.21
C VAL A 205 -0.82 12.43 -1.14
N PRO A 206 -0.13 12.55 -2.30
CA PRO A 206 -0.73 12.17 -3.58
C PRO A 206 -1.06 10.69 -3.68
N ASN A 207 -0.18 9.81 -3.17
CA ASN A 207 -0.42 8.36 -3.19
C ASN A 207 -1.62 7.97 -2.32
N VAL A 208 -1.74 8.51 -1.12
CA VAL A 208 -2.84 8.13 -0.22
C VAL A 208 -4.15 8.75 -0.69
N VAL A 209 -4.19 10.07 -0.88
CA VAL A 209 -5.42 10.79 -1.24
C VAL A 209 -5.90 10.39 -2.64
N GLY A 210 -5.01 10.36 -3.64
CA GLY A 210 -5.39 10.11 -5.03
C GLY A 210 -5.45 8.62 -5.38
N MET A 211 -4.32 7.93 -5.26
CA MET A 211 -4.20 6.55 -5.73
C MET A 211 -4.94 5.55 -4.83
N ALA A 212 -4.69 5.59 -3.53
CA ALA A 212 -5.23 4.59 -2.61
C ALA A 212 -6.70 4.82 -2.27
N LEU A 213 -7.09 6.07 -1.98
CA LEU A 213 -8.40 6.38 -1.42
C LEU A 213 -9.35 7.07 -2.40
N TYR A 214 -8.88 7.44 -3.60
CA TYR A 214 -9.70 8.12 -4.61
C TYR A 214 -10.45 9.33 -4.05
N ALA A 215 -9.86 9.97 -3.04
CA ALA A 215 -10.45 11.07 -2.30
C ALA A 215 -10.42 12.38 -3.10
N ASP A 216 -9.64 12.41 -4.19
CA ASP A 216 -9.57 13.46 -5.20
C ASP A 216 -10.64 13.35 -6.31
N GLY A 217 -11.54 12.36 -6.21
CA GLY A 217 -12.61 12.14 -7.20
C GLY A 217 -12.12 11.70 -8.58
N GLY A 218 -10.88 11.21 -8.69
CA GLY A 218 -10.30 10.70 -9.92
C GLY A 218 -9.46 11.68 -10.72
N SER A 219 -8.94 12.72 -10.05
CA SER A 219 -7.99 13.66 -10.66
C SER A 219 -6.68 12.96 -11.04
N MET A 220 -6.17 12.08 -10.17
CA MET A 220 -4.94 11.30 -10.37
C MET A 220 -5.19 9.97 -11.07
N SER A 221 -6.26 9.26 -10.70
CA SER A 221 -6.54 7.91 -11.18
C SER A 221 -7.93 7.82 -11.79
N THR A 222 -8.09 7.03 -12.86
CA THR A 222 -9.38 6.97 -13.58
C THR A 222 -10.39 6.02 -12.96
N LYS A 223 -10.01 5.24 -11.95
CA LYS A 223 -10.92 4.38 -11.17
C LYS A 223 -10.35 4.14 -9.77
N PRO A 224 -11.20 3.93 -8.75
CA PRO A 224 -10.73 3.52 -7.42
C PRO A 224 -10.12 2.12 -7.45
N TYR A 225 -9.04 1.91 -6.70
CA TYR A 225 -8.41 0.59 -6.50
C TYR A 225 -9.13 -0.23 -5.41
N ALA A 226 -10.46 -0.37 -5.54
CA ALA A 226 -11.26 -1.22 -4.66
C ALA A 226 -11.31 -2.67 -5.17
N SER A 227 -11.10 -3.65 -4.28
CA SER A 227 -11.21 -5.07 -4.62
C SER A 227 -11.67 -5.94 -3.45
N GLY A 228 -12.36 -7.04 -3.76
CA GLY A 228 -12.72 -8.06 -2.78
C GLY A 228 -11.62 -9.08 -2.52
N GLY A 229 -11.88 -10.04 -1.62
CA GLY A 229 -10.93 -11.08 -1.21
C GLY A 229 -10.43 -11.99 -2.35
N ALA A 230 -11.17 -12.08 -3.46
CA ALA A 230 -10.73 -12.81 -4.65
C ALA A 230 -9.43 -12.25 -5.28
N TYR A 231 -9.19 -10.94 -5.17
CA TYR A 231 -7.93 -10.33 -5.61
C TYR A 231 -6.77 -10.80 -4.71
N ILE A 232 -6.93 -10.61 -3.39
CA ILE A 232 -5.92 -10.99 -2.39
C ILE A 232 -5.60 -12.48 -2.50
N ASN A 233 -6.61 -13.35 -2.62
CA ASN A 233 -6.41 -14.79 -2.77
C ASN A 233 -5.65 -15.19 -4.04
N ARG A 234 -5.71 -14.39 -5.10
CA ARG A 234 -4.96 -14.65 -6.35
C ARG A 234 -3.53 -14.15 -6.26
N MET A 235 -3.31 -13.03 -5.57
CA MET A 235 -2.02 -12.33 -5.53
C MET A 235 -1.21 -12.64 -4.28
N SER A 236 -1.77 -13.37 -3.30
CA SER A 236 -1.09 -13.75 -2.06
C SER A 236 -1.36 -15.19 -1.62
N ASP A 237 -0.53 -15.66 -0.68
CA ASP A 237 -0.71 -16.94 0.02
C ASP A 237 -1.52 -16.82 1.33
N SER A 238 -1.91 -15.60 1.72
CA SER A 238 -2.51 -15.33 3.03
C SER A 238 -3.87 -16.01 3.23
N CYS A 239 -4.67 -16.13 2.17
CA CYS A 239 -6.03 -16.66 2.24
C CYS A 239 -6.09 -18.16 2.56
N LYS A 240 -5.06 -18.94 2.18
CA LYS A 240 -5.04 -20.40 2.38
C LYS A 240 -5.14 -20.80 3.85
N ALA A 241 -4.61 -19.96 4.74
CA ALA A 241 -4.59 -20.18 6.18
C ALA A 241 -5.28 -19.05 6.96
N CYS A 242 -6.25 -18.39 6.32
CA CYS A 242 -7.10 -17.38 6.93
C CYS A 242 -8.41 -18.00 7.44
N THR A 243 -8.93 -17.48 8.55
CA THR A 243 -10.23 -17.89 9.09
C THR A 243 -11.41 -17.51 8.18
N PHE A 244 -11.23 -16.52 7.30
CA PHE A 244 -12.27 -16.04 6.41
C PHE A 244 -12.14 -16.61 5.00
N ASP A 245 -13.27 -16.96 4.39
CA ASP A 245 -13.33 -17.44 3.00
C ASP A 245 -13.39 -16.24 2.04
N PRO A 246 -12.40 -16.05 1.14
CA PRO A 246 -12.38 -14.94 0.18
C PRO A 246 -13.55 -14.95 -0.81
N LYS A 247 -14.28 -16.07 -0.95
CA LYS A 247 -15.43 -16.21 -1.85
C LYS A 247 -16.75 -15.80 -1.20
N LYS A 248 -16.82 -15.73 0.13
CA LYS A 248 -18.03 -15.39 0.87
C LYS A 248 -18.12 -13.88 1.12
N ARG A 249 -19.32 -13.33 0.93
CA ARG A 249 -19.66 -11.91 1.16
C ARG A 249 -20.59 -11.70 2.36
N THR A 250 -21.20 -12.77 2.85
CA THR A 250 -22.12 -12.82 4.00
C THR A 250 -21.85 -14.09 4.82
N GLY A 251 -22.34 -14.13 6.06
CA GLY A 251 -22.04 -15.19 7.03
C GLY A 251 -20.84 -14.86 7.93
N ASP A 252 -20.64 -15.68 8.97
CA ASP A 252 -19.64 -15.42 10.02
C ASP A 252 -18.19 -15.53 9.53
N ASP A 253 -17.96 -16.41 8.55
CA ASP A 253 -16.65 -16.64 7.93
C ASP A 253 -16.48 -15.87 6.60
N ALA A 254 -17.34 -14.90 6.30
CA ALA A 254 -17.19 -14.03 5.14
C ALA A 254 -15.91 -13.19 5.20
N CYS A 255 -15.18 -13.11 4.09
CA CYS A 255 -14.03 -12.23 4.00
C CYS A 255 -14.45 -10.76 4.09
N PRO A 256 -13.91 -9.99 5.06
CA PRO A 256 -14.22 -8.58 5.23
C PRO A 256 -14.03 -7.75 3.94
N TYR A 257 -12.96 -8.01 3.18
CA TYR A 257 -12.73 -7.33 1.90
C TYR A 257 -13.83 -7.63 0.88
N THR A 258 -14.31 -8.87 0.80
CA THR A 258 -15.36 -9.26 -0.14
C THR A 258 -16.68 -8.58 0.22
N THR A 259 -17.04 -8.54 1.51
CA THR A 259 -18.22 -7.81 1.98
C THR A 259 -18.10 -6.31 1.71
N LEU A 260 -17.01 -5.68 2.17
CA LEU A 260 -16.80 -4.24 2.06
C LEU A 260 -16.71 -3.76 0.61
N TYR A 261 -16.18 -4.58 -0.30
CA TYR A 261 -16.11 -4.25 -1.73
C TYR A 261 -17.49 -4.01 -2.35
N TRP A 262 -18.43 -4.93 -2.12
CA TRP A 262 -19.78 -4.81 -2.68
C TRP A 262 -20.57 -3.68 -2.03
N ASP A 263 -20.47 -3.54 -0.70
CA ASP A 263 -21.06 -2.43 0.03
C ASP A 263 -20.49 -1.07 -0.42
N PHE A 264 -19.17 -0.98 -0.67
CA PHE A 264 -18.52 0.22 -1.18
C PHE A 264 -19.08 0.67 -2.54
N LEU A 265 -19.23 -0.26 -3.48
CA LEU A 265 -19.78 0.06 -4.81
C LEU A 265 -21.24 0.49 -4.72
N ASP A 266 -22.02 -0.17 -3.87
CA ASP A 266 -23.45 0.11 -3.74
C ASP A 266 -23.70 1.45 -3.05
N ARG A 267 -23.05 1.72 -1.90
CA ARG A 267 -23.22 2.98 -1.16
C ARG A 267 -22.71 4.22 -1.89
N ASN A 268 -21.79 4.04 -2.85
CA ASN A 268 -21.23 5.13 -3.67
C ASN A 268 -21.76 5.14 -5.11
N ARG A 269 -22.84 4.41 -5.39
CA ARG A 269 -23.40 4.26 -6.75
C ARG A 269 -23.66 5.60 -7.45
N ASP A 270 -24.21 6.58 -6.75
CA ASP A 270 -24.52 7.90 -7.34
C ASP A 270 -23.27 8.63 -7.82
N ARG A 271 -22.13 8.39 -7.17
CA ARG A 271 -20.85 9.04 -7.49
C ARG A 271 -20.04 8.27 -8.54
N LEU A 272 -20.21 6.95 -8.63
CA LEU A 272 -19.31 6.07 -9.37
C LEU A 272 -19.96 5.36 -10.56
N SER A 273 -21.28 5.24 -10.62
CA SER A 273 -21.97 4.46 -11.68
C SER A 273 -21.79 5.03 -13.09
N SER A 274 -21.48 6.32 -13.22
CA SER A 274 -21.14 6.95 -14.50
C SER A 274 -19.73 6.64 -14.99
N ASN A 275 -18.86 6.06 -14.15
CA ASN A 275 -17.51 5.67 -14.53
C ASN A 275 -17.54 4.40 -15.41
N HIS A 276 -17.27 4.58 -16.71
CA HIS A 276 -17.24 3.49 -17.69
C HIS A 276 -16.28 2.34 -17.33
N ARG A 277 -15.19 2.60 -16.58
CA ARG A 277 -14.25 1.56 -16.14
C ARG A 277 -14.84 0.66 -15.05
N LEU A 278 -15.96 1.05 -14.44
CA LEU A 278 -16.69 0.31 -13.41
C LEU A 278 -17.97 -0.36 -13.94
N SER A 279 -18.28 -0.25 -15.24
CA SER A 279 -19.53 -0.78 -15.80
C SER A 279 -19.69 -2.29 -15.59
N LEU A 280 -18.62 -3.07 -15.69
CA LEU A 280 -18.66 -4.51 -15.43
C LEU A 280 -18.97 -4.82 -13.96
N GLN A 281 -18.36 -4.06 -13.04
CA GLN A 281 -18.53 -4.20 -11.60
C GLN A 281 -19.96 -3.87 -11.19
N TYR A 282 -20.52 -2.78 -11.71
CA TYR A 282 -21.94 -2.44 -11.50
C TYR A 282 -22.89 -3.45 -12.16
N GLY A 283 -22.54 -3.97 -13.33
CA GLY A 283 -23.28 -5.06 -13.96
C GLY A 283 -23.34 -6.32 -13.10
N ASN A 284 -22.23 -6.67 -12.43
CA ASN A 284 -22.19 -7.79 -11.49
C ASN A 284 -22.95 -7.49 -10.19
N LEU A 285 -22.80 -6.28 -9.64
CA LEU A 285 -23.51 -5.83 -8.45
C LEU A 285 -25.04 -5.90 -8.64
N ASN A 286 -25.53 -5.51 -9.81
CA ASN A 286 -26.97 -5.55 -10.13
C ASN A 286 -27.55 -6.98 -10.24
N ARG A 287 -26.70 -8.02 -10.26
CA ARG A 287 -27.12 -9.42 -10.29
C ARG A 287 -27.13 -10.07 -8.90
N LEU A 288 -26.66 -9.35 -7.87
CA LEU A 288 -26.71 -9.84 -6.50
C LEU A 288 -28.13 -9.65 -5.94
N ASP A 289 -28.66 -10.70 -5.33
CA ASP A 289 -29.99 -10.75 -4.70
C ASP A 289 -29.91 -10.60 -3.16
N ASP A 290 -28.70 -10.63 -2.59
CA ASP A 290 -28.43 -10.61 -1.16
C ASP A 290 -27.84 -9.27 -0.66
N MET A 291 -28.10 -8.17 -1.36
CA MET A 291 -27.53 -6.85 -1.03
C MET A 291 -27.87 -6.36 0.38
N ASP A 292 -29.07 -6.63 0.89
CA ASP A 292 -29.43 -6.22 2.25
C ASP A 292 -28.59 -6.95 3.30
N GLN A 293 -28.32 -8.24 3.11
CA GLN A 293 -27.43 -9.03 3.98
C GLN A 293 -25.98 -8.55 3.90
N ILE A 294 -25.53 -8.15 2.70
CA ILE A 294 -24.19 -7.57 2.49
C ILE A 294 -24.06 -6.25 3.26
N ARG A 295 -25.06 -5.37 3.19
CA ARG A 295 -25.07 -4.07 3.91
C ARG A 295 -25.03 -4.28 5.42
N GLU A 296 -25.86 -5.18 5.95
CA GLU A 296 -25.84 -5.55 7.37
C GLU A 296 -24.48 -6.09 7.79
N LYS A 297 -23.89 -7.00 7.00
CA LYS A 297 -22.57 -7.55 7.28
C LYS A 297 -21.48 -6.49 7.19
N ALA A 298 -21.57 -5.54 6.26
CA ALA A 298 -20.61 -4.44 6.13
C ALA A 298 -20.65 -3.50 7.33
N MET A 299 -21.83 -3.24 7.90
CA MET A 299 -21.98 -2.50 9.15
C MET A 299 -21.32 -3.23 10.33
N ASP A 300 -21.53 -4.55 10.45
CA ASP A 300 -20.84 -5.39 11.45
C ASP A 300 -19.31 -5.34 11.28
N VAL A 301 -18.81 -5.49 10.05
CA VAL A 301 -17.38 -5.42 9.74
C VAL A 301 -16.79 -4.05 10.12
N ARG A 302 -17.43 -2.93 9.75
CA ARG A 302 -16.96 -1.58 10.15
C ARG A 302 -16.95 -1.40 11.65
N LYS A 303 -18.00 -1.86 12.35
CA LYS A 303 -18.07 -1.81 13.82
C LYS A 303 -16.91 -2.58 14.46
N ARG A 304 -16.69 -3.82 14.03
CA ARG A 304 -15.61 -4.68 14.55
C ARG A 304 -14.22 -4.18 14.19
N LEU A 305 -14.06 -3.53 13.03
CA LEU A 305 -12.82 -2.81 12.69
C LEU A 305 -12.57 -1.67 13.67
N ALA A 306 -13.59 -0.87 13.99
CA ALA A 306 -13.47 0.26 14.92
C ALA A 306 -13.18 -0.17 16.37
N THR A 307 -13.71 -1.33 16.80
CA THR A 307 -13.48 -1.89 18.14
C THR A 307 -12.24 -2.78 18.26
N GLY A 308 -11.58 -3.12 17.14
CA GLY A 308 -10.40 -4.00 17.15
C GLY A 308 -10.73 -5.49 17.33
N GLU A 309 -11.93 -5.92 16.93
CA GLU A 309 -12.46 -7.28 17.16
C GLU A 309 -12.49 -8.16 15.90
N LEU A 310 -11.83 -7.75 14.81
CA LEU A 310 -11.96 -8.39 13.50
C LEU A 310 -10.96 -9.53 13.26
#